data_AF-A0A7C8CWB2-F1
#
_entry.id   AF-A0A7C8CWB2-F1
#
_cell.length_a   1.000
_cell.length_b   1.000
_cell.length_c   1.000
_cell.angle_alpha   90.00
_cell.angle_beta   90.00
_cell.angle_gamma   90.00
#
_symmetry.space_group_name_H-M   'P 1'
#
loop_
_entity.id
_entity.type
_entity.pdbx_description
1 polymer ?
#
loop_
_entity_poly.entity_id
_entity_poly.type
_entity_poly.pdbx_seq_one_letter_code
_entity_poly.pdbx_strand_id
1 'polypeptide(L)'
;MARLIAPSNCLCVRFNSSLSLFDSGLSSFTCKWRMNSSIVGSVMILPRSNLTSIQLFRHLHQGIPLGVIGGIMVKGCVVVKLGGGLITEKEKLCTPKLAIIDSLCGVIAEIVSEGYSVILVHGAGSFGHLKAKRWSLHLGRLDESELVGSTEGDISAEGHISSQDEAIIAVRKDMFNLNNHVIAGLEKHGISSKVYPPHEWAIGTGEKFKGDVSIFADHHPMEVKVTFGDVVACEGSREFGILSGDDLVYRIAVEVPNVSRLVFALGGVDGLLRSPPIEGEPQDLLFEWRESDGFSGEHFENIDVTGGIFLKAERGSHVANQGIEVKMVRGVAATLYSAMKGEDCRGTVILPN
;
A
#
# COMPACT_ATOMS: atom_id res chain seq x y z
N MET A 1 20.34 -16.98 -53.46
CA MET A 1 21.27 -17.28 -52.37
C MET A 1 21.79 -15.97 -51.80
N ALA A 2 21.42 -15.63 -50.57
CA ALA A 2 22.12 -14.68 -49.72
C ALA A 2 21.91 -15.14 -48.28
N ARG A 3 22.96 -15.69 -47.64
CA ARG A 3 22.96 -16.06 -46.22
C ARG A 3 23.42 -14.82 -45.44
N LEU A 4 22.54 -14.29 -44.59
CA LEU A 4 22.93 -13.38 -43.51
C LEU A 4 23.51 -14.25 -42.37
N ILE A 5 24.80 -14.09 -42.11
CA ILE A 5 25.46 -14.65 -40.92
C ILE A 5 25.32 -13.60 -39.83
N ALA A 6 24.54 -13.90 -38.79
CA ALA A 6 24.46 -13.07 -37.59
C ALA A 6 25.55 -13.51 -36.59
N PRO A 7 26.23 -12.59 -35.88
CA PRO A 7 27.09 -12.94 -34.76
C PRO A 7 26.24 -13.39 -33.56
N SER A 8 26.79 -14.31 -32.77
CA SER A 8 26.11 -15.24 -31.85
C SER A 8 25.37 -14.65 -30.64
N ASN A 9 25.18 -13.33 -30.52
CA ASN A 9 24.67 -12.68 -29.30
C ASN A 9 23.51 -11.67 -29.52
N CYS A 10 22.72 -11.80 -30.59
CA CYS A 10 21.52 -10.97 -30.80
C CYS A 10 20.24 -11.81 -30.78
N LEU A 11 19.32 -11.50 -29.87
CA LEU A 11 17.94 -12.01 -29.88
C LEU A 11 17.18 -11.30 -31.01
N CYS A 12 16.90 -12.00 -32.12
CA CYS A 12 16.21 -11.44 -33.26
C CYS A 12 14.68 -11.62 -33.08
N VAL A 13 13.95 -10.57 -32.70
CA VAL A 13 12.48 -10.58 -32.76
C VAL A 13 12.08 -10.19 -34.19
N ARG A 14 11.54 -11.16 -34.96
CA ARG A 14 11.02 -10.92 -36.31
C ARG A 14 9.65 -10.24 -36.23
N PHE A 15 9.52 -9.05 -36.79
CA PHE A 15 8.24 -8.49 -37.21
C PHE A 15 8.19 -8.34 -38.73
N ASN A 16 7.04 -8.71 -39.30
CA ASN A 16 6.76 -8.67 -40.75
C ASN A 16 6.69 -7.22 -41.24
N SER A 17 7.82 -6.66 -41.69
CA SER A 17 7.90 -5.69 -42.79
C SER A 17 9.37 -5.32 -43.04
N SER A 18 9.70 -5.06 -44.30
CA SER A 18 11.06 -4.86 -44.82
C SER A 18 11.82 -3.73 -44.11
N LEU A 19 12.86 -4.06 -43.35
CA LEU A 19 13.85 -3.12 -42.84
C LEU A 19 14.94 -2.86 -43.88
N SER A 20 15.19 -1.59 -44.18
CA SER A 20 16.43 -1.16 -44.84
C SER A 20 17.37 -0.60 -43.77
N LEU A 21 18.56 -1.17 -43.66
CA LEU A 21 19.63 -0.69 -42.78
C LEU A 21 20.52 0.27 -43.58
N PHE A 22 20.70 1.49 -43.08
CA PHE A 22 21.76 2.39 -43.54
C PHE A 22 22.89 2.36 -42.52
N ASP A 23 24.08 2.02 -42.99
CA ASP A 23 25.30 1.97 -42.19
C ASP A 23 25.97 3.35 -42.23
N SER A 24 25.94 4.08 -41.12
CA SER A 24 26.74 5.29 -40.93
C SER A 24 27.68 5.02 -39.77
N GLY A 25 28.92 4.62 -40.08
CA GLY A 25 29.94 4.11 -39.15
C GLY A 25 30.34 5.05 -38.00
N LEU A 26 29.46 5.20 -37.02
CA LEU A 26 29.72 5.78 -35.70
C LEU A 26 29.07 4.88 -34.63
N SER A 27 29.72 4.78 -33.47
CA SER A 27 29.47 3.83 -32.37
C SER A 27 28.15 4.01 -31.60
N SER A 28 27.08 4.44 -32.25
CA SER A 28 25.72 4.57 -31.72
C SER A 28 24.71 4.32 -32.83
N PHE A 29 23.84 3.32 -32.66
CA PHE A 29 22.77 3.06 -33.61
C PHE A 29 21.54 3.90 -33.25
N THR A 30 21.20 4.88 -34.09
CA THR A 30 19.89 5.54 -34.05
C THR A 30 18.96 4.87 -35.06
N CYS A 31 17.99 4.09 -34.58
CA CYS A 31 16.95 3.53 -35.45
C CYS A 31 15.80 4.54 -35.55
N LYS A 32 15.62 5.13 -36.74
CA LYS A 32 14.47 6.01 -37.04
C LYS A 32 13.40 5.21 -37.74
N TRP A 33 12.17 5.24 -37.21
CA TRP A 33 11.01 4.63 -37.86
C TRP A 33 10.15 5.73 -38.47
N ARG A 34 9.61 5.48 -39.67
CA ARG A 34 8.66 6.36 -40.36
C ARG A 34 7.34 5.64 -40.53
N MET A 35 6.26 6.28 -40.11
CA MET A 35 4.89 5.98 -40.55
C MET A 35 4.36 7.27 -41.19
N ASN A 36 3.82 7.17 -42.41
CA ASN A 36 3.16 8.26 -43.14
C ASN A 36 3.83 9.64 -42.98
N SER A 37 5.08 9.71 -43.44
CA SER A 37 5.81 10.98 -43.66
C SER A 37 6.23 11.78 -42.41
N SER A 38 5.99 11.29 -41.19
CA SER A 38 6.38 11.97 -39.94
C SER A 38 7.39 11.13 -39.12
N ILE A 39 8.38 11.79 -38.49
CA ILE A 39 9.31 11.14 -37.54
C ILE A 39 8.59 11.10 -36.18
N VAL A 40 8.26 9.91 -35.68
CA VAL A 40 7.45 9.73 -34.45
C VAL A 40 8.30 9.44 -33.20
N GLY A 41 9.63 9.28 -33.34
CA GLY A 41 10.52 9.14 -32.19
C GLY A 41 11.91 8.65 -32.54
N SER A 42 12.81 8.73 -31.56
CA SER A 42 14.19 8.21 -31.62
C SER A 42 14.42 7.30 -30.41
N VAL A 43 14.91 6.08 -30.62
CA VAL A 43 15.45 5.24 -29.54
C VAL A 43 16.96 5.24 -29.67
N MET A 44 17.65 5.66 -28.60
CA MET A 44 19.10 5.55 -28.48
C MET A 44 19.42 4.24 -27.75
N ILE A 45 20.07 3.30 -28.44
CA ILE A 45 20.54 2.06 -27.83
C ILE A 45 22.02 2.24 -27.48
N LEU A 46 22.34 2.30 -26.20
CA LEU A 46 23.72 2.33 -25.72
C LEU A 46 24.21 0.91 -25.37
N PRO A 47 25.45 0.54 -25.74
CA PRO A 47 26.01 -0.76 -25.38
C PRO A 47 26.27 -0.86 -23.86
N ARG A 48 26.07 -2.06 -23.31
CA ARG A 48 26.15 -2.38 -21.86
C ARG A 48 27.53 -2.22 -21.20
N SER A 49 28.57 -1.86 -21.95
CA SER A 49 29.92 -1.68 -21.40
C SER A 49 30.24 -0.19 -21.25
N ASN A 50 30.39 0.25 -19.99
CA ASN A 50 30.79 1.58 -19.52
C ASN A 50 29.66 2.58 -19.18
N LEU A 51 28.90 2.27 -18.12
CA LEU A 51 28.22 3.29 -17.33
C LEU A 51 28.80 3.29 -15.91
N THR A 52 29.90 4.02 -15.73
CA THR A 52 30.25 4.57 -14.41
C THR A 52 29.39 5.80 -14.18
N SER A 53 28.71 5.81 -13.04
CA SER A 53 27.93 6.88 -12.44
C SER A 53 28.44 8.29 -12.81
N ILE A 54 27.55 9.21 -13.23
CA ILE A 54 27.63 10.70 -13.15
C ILE A 54 27.05 11.46 -14.37
N GLN A 55 26.74 10.85 -15.53
CA GLN A 55 26.25 11.61 -16.70
C GLN A 55 24.74 11.57 -16.99
N LEU A 56 23.91 10.94 -16.15
CA LEU A 56 22.45 10.94 -16.33
C LEU A 56 21.70 12.06 -15.57
N PHE A 57 22.41 13.05 -15.02
CA PHE A 57 21.86 14.00 -14.05
C PHE A 57 21.68 15.45 -14.55
N ARG A 58 21.41 15.71 -15.84
CA ARG A 58 21.28 17.12 -16.29
C ARG A 58 20.24 17.45 -17.35
N HIS A 59 19.18 16.65 -17.53
CA HIS A 59 18.13 16.99 -18.50
C HIS A 59 16.69 16.56 -18.15
N LEU A 60 16.30 16.59 -16.87
CA LEU A 60 14.90 16.45 -16.46
C LEU A 60 14.47 17.61 -15.55
N HIS A 61 14.54 18.83 -16.09
CA HIS A 61 13.75 19.95 -15.61
C HIS A 61 12.53 20.07 -16.54
N GLN A 62 11.44 19.39 -16.14
CA GLN A 62 10.01 19.61 -16.47
C GLN A 62 9.27 18.28 -16.31
N GLY A 63 8.61 18.08 -15.16
CA GLY A 63 7.44 17.21 -14.99
C GLY A 63 7.59 15.70 -15.25
N ILE A 64 7.38 14.92 -14.18
CA ILE A 64 7.10 13.47 -14.14
C ILE A 64 8.35 12.55 -14.26
N PRO A 65 8.70 11.78 -13.21
CA PRO A 65 9.71 10.73 -13.33
C PRO A 65 9.09 9.49 -13.99
N LEU A 66 9.29 9.35 -15.30
CA LEU A 66 9.00 8.13 -16.06
C LEU A 66 10.09 7.09 -15.77
N GLY A 67 9.84 6.18 -14.83
CA GLY A 67 10.66 4.99 -14.63
C GLY A 67 10.33 3.92 -15.67
N VAL A 68 11.23 3.68 -16.63
CA VAL A 68 11.08 2.59 -17.61
C VAL A 68 11.67 1.32 -17.04
N ILE A 69 10.82 0.39 -16.58
CA ILE A 69 11.19 -1.01 -16.35
C ILE A 69 10.36 -1.85 -17.32
N GLY A 70 11.00 -2.53 -18.27
CA GLY A 70 10.34 -3.57 -19.09
C GLY A 70 9.30 -3.10 -20.12
N GLY A 71 9.37 -1.86 -20.62
CA GLY A 71 8.53 -1.42 -21.75
C GLY A 71 7.08 -1.07 -21.41
N ILE A 72 6.74 -0.97 -20.11
CA ILE A 72 5.42 -0.56 -19.63
C ILE A 72 5.59 0.77 -18.91
N MET A 73 4.92 1.82 -19.41
CA MET A 73 4.91 3.13 -18.74
C MET A 73 3.98 3.05 -17.54
N VAL A 74 4.55 3.03 -16.33
CA VAL A 74 3.78 3.17 -15.09
C VAL A 74 3.58 4.66 -14.82
N LYS A 75 2.32 5.09 -14.67
CA LYS A 75 1.98 6.51 -14.39
C LYS A 75 2.46 6.97 -13.00
N GLY A 76 2.50 6.05 -12.05
CA GLY A 76 2.94 6.24 -10.66
C GLY A 76 2.57 5.03 -9.81
N CYS A 77 3.11 4.95 -8.58
CA CYS A 77 2.71 3.97 -7.58
C CYS A 77 1.80 4.61 -6.53
N VAL A 78 0.68 3.94 -6.23
CA VAL A 78 -0.29 4.36 -5.21
C VAL A 78 -0.30 3.33 -4.10
N VAL A 79 -0.04 3.77 -2.88
CA VAL A 79 -0.25 2.96 -1.67
C VAL A 79 -1.67 3.25 -1.19
N VAL A 80 -2.49 2.21 -1.03
CA VAL A 80 -3.86 2.34 -0.52
C VAL A 80 -4.03 1.52 0.75
N LYS A 81 -4.55 2.16 1.80
CA LYS A 81 -4.93 1.49 3.04
C LYS A 81 -6.45 1.34 3.14
N LEU A 82 -6.94 0.10 3.16
CA LEU A 82 -8.33 -0.19 3.51
C LEU A 82 -8.47 -0.33 5.02
N GLY A 83 -9.21 0.58 5.66
CA GLY A 83 -9.42 0.52 7.12
C GLY A 83 -10.14 -0.75 7.55
N GLY A 84 -9.75 -1.32 8.70
CA GLY A 84 -10.42 -2.53 9.22
C GLY A 84 -11.93 -2.36 9.43
N GLY A 85 -12.36 -1.20 9.94
CA GLY A 85 -13.79 -0.89 10.11
C GLY A 85 -14.55 -0.60 8.81
N LEU A 86 -13.83 -0.37 7.70
CA LEU A 86 -14.42 -0.24 6.36
C LEU A 86 -14.78 -1.62 5.80
N ILE A 87 -13.90 -2.61 5.95
CA ILE A 87 -14.04 -3.93 5.34
C ILE A 87 -14.58 -5.01 6.29
N THR A 88 -14.79 -4.69 7.56
CA THR A 88 -15.36 -5.61 8.58
C THR A 88 -16.42 -4.93 9.44
N GLU A 89 -17.25 -5.73 10.10
CA GLU A 89 -18.15 -5.28 11.17
C GLU A 89 -17.39 -5.22 12.49
N LYS A 90 -17.25 -4.03 13.10
CA LYS A 90 -16.43 -3.81 14.30
C LYS A 90 -16.89 -4.65 15.51
N GLU A 91 -18.19 -4.86 15.64
CA GLU A 91 -18.82 -5.47 16.82
C GLU A 91 -19.01 -6.99 16.69
N LYS A 92 -18.87 -7.54 15.48
CA LYS A 92 -19.08 -8.97 15.22
C LYS A 92 -17.76 -9.61 14.84
N LEU A 93 -17.35 -10.63 15.61
CA LEU A 93 -16.13 -11.39 15.36
C LEU A 93 -16.08 -11.90 13.92
N CYS A 94 -14.93 -11.70 13.28
CA CYS A 94 -14.59 -12.24 11.97
C CYS A 94 -15.71 -12.09 10.91
N THR A 95 -16.37 -10.93 10.87
CA THR A 95 -17.48 -10.67 9.94
C THR A 95 -17.05 -9.68 8.85
N PRO A 96 -16.79 -10.15 7.62
CA PRO A 96 -16.35 -9.31 6.51
C PRO A 96 -17.54 -8.63 5.83
N LYS A 97 -17.34 -7.41 5.35
CA LYS A 97 -18.31 -6.67 4.53
C LYS A 97 -18.07 -6.99 3.06
N LEU A 98 -18.46 -8.19 2.63
CA LEU A 98 -18.12 -8.74 1.31
C LEU A 98 -18.48 -7.82 0.13
N ALA A 99 -19.66 -7.18 0.17
CA ALA A 99 -20.07 -6.23 -0.87
C ALA A 99 -19.18 -4.99 -0.93
N ILE A 100 -18.70 -4.51 0.23
CA ILE A 100 -17.76 -3.39 0.28
C ILE A 100 -16.39 -3.83 -0.26
N ILE A 101 -15.87 -4.97 0.20
CA ILE A 101 -14.60 -5.52 -0.30
C ILE A 101 -14.63 -5.66 -1.84
N ASP A 102 -15.68 -6.28 -2.38
CA ASP A 102 -15.87 -6.46 -3.83
C ASP A 102 -15.89 -5.12 -4.58
N SER A 103 -16.60 -4.13 -4.05
CA SER A 103 -16.67 -2.79 -4.65
C SER A 103 -15.32 -2.08 -4.65
N LEU A 104 -14.54 -2.19 -3.56
CA LEU A 104 -13.22 -1.57 -3.46
C LEU A 104 -12.19 -2.27 -4.36
N CYS A 105 -12.24 -3.60 -4.46
CA CYS A 105 -11.39 -4.36 -5.37
C CYS A 105 -11.66 -4.01 -6.84
N GLY A 106 -12.93 -3.74 -7.21
CA GLY A 106 -13.28 -3.25 -8.54
C GLY A 106 -12.62 -1.89 -8.87
N VAL A 107 -12.60 -0.96 -7.92
CA VAL A 107 -11.88 0.32 -8.08
C VAL A 107 -10.38 0.12 -8.22
N ILE A 108 -9.78 -0.76 -7.41
CA ILE A 108 -8.35 -1.06 -7.50
C ILE A 108 -8.02 -1.64 -8.89
N ALA A 109 -8.85 -2.54 -9.41
CA ALA A 109 -8.68 -3.10 -10.75
C ALA A 109 -8.75 -2.03 -11.85
N GLU A 110 -9.67 -1.09 -11.74
CA GLU A 110 -9.78 0.05 -12.66
C GLU A 110 -8.50 0.91 -12.63
N ILE A 111 -7.99 1.26 -11.45
CA ILE A 111 -6.75 2.03 -11.29
C ILE A 111 -5.54 1.31 -11.89
N VAL A 112 -5.42 -0.01 -11.67
CA VAL A 112 -4.36 -0.83 -12.27
C VAL A 112 -4.47 -0.86 -13.79
N SER A 113 -5.68 -0.98 -14.33
CA SER A 113 -5.93 -0.98 -15.78
C SER A 113 -5.56 0.35 -16.45
N GLU A 114 -5.60 1.45 -15.70
CA GLU A 114 -5.19 2.78 -16.17
C GLU A 114 -3.66 2.99 -16.14
N GLY A 115 -2.89 2.01 -15.69
CA GLY A 115 -1.41 2.03 -15.71
C GLY A 115 -0.77 2.54 -14.42
N TYR A 116 -1.50 2.59 -13.30
CA TYR A 116 -0.90 2.78 -11.99
C TYR A 116 -0.45 1.44 -11.40
N SER A 117 0.64 1.45 -10.64
CA SER A 117 0.91 0.34 -9.73
C SER A 117 0.24 0.58 -8.39
N VAL A 118 -0.33 -0.47 -7.79
CA VAL A 118 -1.02 -0.39 -6.51
C VAL A 118 -0.37 -1.32 -5.49
N ILE A 119 -0.06 -0.78 -4.32
CA ILE A 119 0.29 -1.55 -3.12
C ILE A 119 -0.87 -1.40 -2.14
N LEU A 120 -1.48 -2.53 -1.79
CA LEU A 120 -2.65 -2.60 -0.93
C LEU A 120 -2.24 -3.01 0.48
N VAL A 121 -2.62 -2.21 1.47
CA VAL A 121 -2.55 -2.57 2.88
C VAL A 121 -3.96 -2.63 3.44
N HIS A 122 -4.33 -3.69 4.15
CA HIS A 122 -5.62 -3.71 4.86
C HIS A 122 -5.46 -3.78 6.37
N GLY A 123 -6.37 -3.13 7.08
CA GLY A 123 -6.48 -3.23 8.53
C GLY A 123 -7.05 -4.58 8.96
N ALA A 124 -6.88 -4.88 10.25
CA ALA A 124 -7.33 -6.14 10.83
C ALA A 124 -8.84 -6.22 11.08
N GLY A 125 -9.46 -5.09 11.45
CA GLY A 125 -10.88 -5.07 11.77
C GLY A 125 -11.24 -6.09 12.86
N SER A 126 -12.42 -6.69 12.77
CA SER A 126 -12.86 -7.71 13.72
C SER A 126 -12.15 -9.06 13.62
N PHE A 127 -11.26 -9.26 12.66
CA PHE A 127 -10.46 -10.48 12.51
C PHE A 127 -9.17 -10.46 13.33
N GLY A 128 -8.63 -9.29 13.67
CA GLY A 128 -7.44 -9.19 14.54
C GLY A 128 -7.69 -8.44 15.83
N HIS A 129 -8.39 -7.30 15.80
CA HIS A 129 -8.46 -6.40 16.96
C HIS A 129 -9.11 -7.06 18.18
N LEU A 130 -10.23 -7.76 18.00
CA LEU A 130 -10.98 -8.32 19.12
C LEU A 130 -10.16 -9.36 19.88
N LYS A 131 -9.57 -10.33 19.16
CA LYS A 131 -8.75 -11.38 19.77
C LYS A 131 -7.40 -10.87 20.27
N ALA A 132 -6.73 -10.00 19.52
CA ALA A 132 -5.46 -9.40 19.96
C ALA A 132 -5.63 -8.54 21.21
N LYS A 133 -6.76 -7.84 21.36
CA LYS A 133 -7.09 -7.07 22.57
C LYS A 133 -7.36 -7.99 23.76
N ARG A 134 -8.18 -9.04 23.57
CA ARG A 134 -8.49 -10.03 24.62
C ARG A 134 -7.25 -10.68 25.21
N TRP A 135 -6.26 -11.01 24.38
CA TRP A 135 -4.99 -11.63 24.80
C TRP A 135 -3.86 -10.64 25.06
N SER A 136 -4.17 -9.34 25.15
CA SER A 136 -3.20 -8.28 25.43
C SER A 136 -1.98 -8.29 24.51
N LEU A 137 -2.12 -8.74 23.25
CA LEU A 137 -0.98 -8.99 22.36
C LEU A 137 -0.19 -7.72 22.00
N HIS A 138 -0.82 -6.55 22.16
CA HIS A 138 -0.18 -5.25 21.96
C HIS A 138 0.86 -4.92 23.05
N LEU A 139 0.74 -5.50 24.24
CA LEU A 139 1.69 -5.33 25.35
C LEU A 139 2.94 -6.21 25.19
N GLY A 140 2.89 -7.22 24.32
CA GLY A 140 3.93 -8.23 24.17
C GLY A 140 3.73 -9.41 25.11
N ARG A 141 4.82 -10.15 25.38
CA ARG A 141 4.82 -11.26 26.33
C ARG A 141 4.52 -10.75 27.73
N LEU A 142 3.58 -11.41 28.38
CA LEU A 142 3.21 -11.17 29.76
C LEU A 142 3.37 -12.46 30.56
N ASP A 143 3.77 -12.34 31.82
CA ASP A 143 3.71 -13.46 32.75
C ASP A 143 2.25 -13.77 33.12
N GLU A 144 1.98 -14.97 33.62
CA GLU A 144 0.60 -15.47 33.87
C GLU A 144 -0.23 -14.51 34.74
N SER A 145 0.38 -13.94 35.78
CA SER A 145 -0.29 -12.98 36.67
C SER A 145 -0.65 -11.66 35.98
N GLU A 146 0.18 -11.19 35.05
CA GLU A 146 -0.05 -9.95 34.30
C GLU A 146 -1.08 -10.16 33.19
N LEU A 147 -1.08 -11.34 32.56
CA LEU A 147 -2.05 -11.71 31.55
C LEU A 147 -3.46 -11.72 32.14
N VAL A 148 -3.67 -12.41 33.27
CA VAL A 148 -4.97 -12.45 33.96
C VAL A 148 -5.47 -11.05 34.36
N GLY A 149 -4.55 -10.14 34.72
CA GLY A 149 -4.89 -8.76 35.07
C GLY A 149 -5.16 -7.83 33.89
N SER A 150 -4.76 -8.20 32.67
CA SER A 150 -4.83 -7.33 31.48
C SER A 150 -5.86 -7.77 30.45
N THR A 151 -6.31 -9.03 30.48
CA THR A 151 -7.29 -9.55 29.52
C THR A 151 -8.68 -8.94 29.74
N GLU A 152 -9.29 -8.45 28.66
CA GLU A 152 -10.68 -8.00 28.68
C GLU A 152 -11.64 -9.15 28.33
N GLY A 153 -12.41 -9.61 29.32
CA GLY A 153 -13.45 -10.63 29.13
C GLY A 153 -12.98 -12.05 29.44
N ASP A 154 -13.92 -13.00 29.35
CA ASP A 154 -13.68 -14.39 29.75
C ASP A 154 -12.92 -15.14 28.64
N ILE A 155 -11.62 -15.34 28.85
CA ILE A 155 -10.72 -16.08 27.93
C ILE A 155 -11.26 -17.49 27.64
N SER A 156 -12.00 -18.07 28.60
CA SER A 156 -12.57 -19.42 28.49
C SER A 156 -13.69 -19.57 27.45
N ALA A 157 -14.22 -18.46 26.92
CA ALA A 157 -15.31 -18.47 25.95
C ALA A 157 -14.84 -18.71 24.49
N GLU A 158 -13.54 -18.60 24.19
CA GLU A 158 -12.97 -18.82 22.84
C GLU A 158 -12.26 -20.18 22.72
N GLY A 159 -12.98 -21.28 22.94
CA GLY A 159 -12.46 -22.63 22.66
C GLY A 159 -11.12 -22.96 23.35
N HIS A 160 -10.26 -23.71 22.65
CA HIS A 160 -9.00 -24.28 23.16
C HIS A 160 -7.78 -23.35 22.97
N ILE A 161 -7.87 -22.06 23.30
CA ILE A 161 -6.70 -21.17 23.35
C ILE A 161 -6.28 -20.99 24.81
N SER A 162 -5.07 -21.43 25.13
CA SER A 162 -4.54 -21.53 26.50
C SER A 162 -3.29 -20.67 26.75
N SER A 163 -2.75 -20.03 25.71
CA SER A 163 -1.55 -19.21 25.80
C SER A 163 -1.55 -18.06 24.79
N GLN A 164 -0.71 -17.04 25.03
CA GLN A 164 -0.48 -15.97 24.05
C GLN A 164 0.09 -16.53 22.73
N ASP A 165 0.87 -17.61 22.73
CA ASP A 165 1.39 -18.22 21.50
C ASP A 165 0.29 -18.84 20.64
N GLU A 166 -0.64 -19.57 21.26
CA GLU A 166 -1.83 -20.09 20.58
C GLU A 166 -2.73 -18.94 20.08
N ALA A 167 -2.83 -17.85 20.85
CA ALA A 167 -3.57 -16.66 20.46
C ALA A 167 -2.94 -15.99 19.23
N ILE A 168 -1.61 -15.88 19.16
CA ILE A 168 -0.88 -15.35 18.00
C ILE A 168 -1.20 -16.17 16.75
N ILE A 169 -1.13 -17.51 16.85
CA ILE A 169 -1.47 -18.41 15.73
C ILE A 169 -2.93 -18.17 15.30
N ALA A 170 -3.85 -18.06 16.26
CA ALA A 170 -5.26 -17.85 15.99
C ALA A 170 -5.56 -16.47 15.38
N VAL A 171 -4.86 -15.40 15.79
CA VAL A 171 -4.97 -14.06 15.19
C VAL A 171 -4.43 -14.09 13.75
N ARG A 172 -3.26 -14.68 13.52
CA ARG A 172 -2.68 -14.81 12.17
C ARG A 172 -3.62 -15.56 11.23
N LYS A 173 -4.21 -16.66 11.71
CA LYS A 173 -5.21 -17.43 10.94
C LYS A 173 -6.42 -16.57 10.54
N ASP A 174 -6.94 -15.77 11.47
CA ASP A 174 -8.07 -14.90 11.16
C ASP A 174 -7.67 -13.76 10.22
N MET A 175 -6.48 -13.19 10.35
CA MET A 175 -5.94 -12.22 9.40
C MET A 175 -5.81 -12.81 7.99
N PHE A 176 -5.36 -14.06 7.87
CA PHE A 176 -5.36 -14.77 6.58
C PHE A 176 -6.78 -14.99 6.05
N ASN A 177 -7.77 -15.28 6.89
CA ASN A 177 -9.16 -15.41 6.46
C ASN A 177 -9.69 -14.09 5.86
N LEU A 178 -9.43 -12.95 6.53
CA LEU A 178 -9.78 -11.64 5.98
C LEU A 178 -9.05 -11.35 4.68
N ASN A 179 -7.73 -11.61 4.64
CA ASN A 179 -6.91 -11.42 3.45
C ASN A 179 -7.46 -12.25 2.28
N ASN A 180 -7.85 -13.50 2.49
CA ASN A 180 -8.42 -14.36 1.45
C ASN A 180 -9.70 -13.78 0.84
N HIS A 181 -10.53 -13.06 1.61
CA HIS A 181 -11.68 -12.34 1.05
C HIS A 181 -11.25 -11.17 0.15
N VAL A 182 -10.19 -10.45 0.53
CA VAL A 182 -9.61 -9.36 -0.28
C VAL A 182 -9.01 -9.92 -1.58
N ILE A 183 -8.21 -11.00 -1.49
CA ILE A 183 -7.60 -11.65 -2.65
C ILE A 183 -8.68 -12.19 -3.60
N ALA A 184 -9.69 -12.90 -3.08
CA ALA A 184 -10.79 -13.39 -3.91
C ALA A 184 -11.55 -12.24 -4.59
N GLY A 185 -11.69 -11.09 -3.91
CA GLY A 185 -12.24 -9.88 -4.52
C GLY A 185 -11.38 -9.35 -5.67
N LEU A 186 -10.06 -9.26 -5.49
CA LEU A 186 -9.13 -8.83 -6.55
C LEU A 186 -9.14 -9.80 -7.74
N GLU A 187 -9.07 -11.11 -7.47
CA GLU A 187 -9.09 -12.16 -8.49
C GLU A 187 -10.37 -12.14 -9.31
N LYS A 188 -11.53 -11.89 -8.67
CA LYS A 188 -12.82 -11.74 -9.36
C LYS A 188 -12.80 -10.59 -10.38
N HIS A 189 -12.02 -9.54 -10.14
CA HIS A 189 -11.82 -8.42 -11.06
C HIS A 189 -10.59 -8.56 -11.96
N GLY A 190 -10.02 -9.77 -12.06
CA GLY A 190 -8.92 -10.09 -12.98
C GLY A 190 -7.54 -9.60 -12.51
N ILE A 191 -7.39 -9.32 -11.22
CA ILE A 191 -6.13 -8.86 -10.62
C ILE A 191 -5.47 -10.02 -9.88
N SER A 192 -4.25 -10.36 -10.30
CA SER A 192 -3.38 -11.27 -9.56
C SER A 192 -2.83 -10.58 -8.31
N SER A 193 -2.52 -11.35 -7.27
CA SER A 193 -2.05 -10.78 -6.01
C SER A 193 -0.81 -11.47 -5.47
N LYS A 194 0.11 -10.69 -4.93
CA LYS A 194 1.29 -11.18 -4.19
C LYS A 194 1.21 -10.74 -2.74
N VAL A 195 1.05 -11.71 -1.84
CA VAL A 195 0.78 -11.46 -0.41
C VAL A 195 2.08 -11.52 0.38
N TYR A 196 2.28 -10.55 1.27
CA TYR A 196 3.47 -10.44 2.14
C TYR A 196 3.04 -10.26 3.61
N PRO A 197 2.77 -11.35 4.34
CA PRO A 197 2.41 -11.28 5.76
C PRO A 197 3.58 -10.72 6.59
N PRO A 198 3.42 -9.64 7.35
CA PRO A 198 4.53 -9.01 8.06
C PRO A 198 5.29 -9.94 9.01
N HIS A 199 4.63 -10.92 9.63
CA HIS A 199 5.31 -11.87 10.51
C HIS A 199 6.38 -12.74 9.83
N GLU A 200 6.43 -12.76 8.49
CA GLU A 200 7.43 -13.51 7.72
C GLU A 200 8.69 -12.69 7.40
N TRP A 201 8.62 -11.35 7.46
CA TRP A 201 9.70 -10.48 6.96
C TRP A 201 10.00 -9.24 7.82
N ALA A 202 9.18 -8.96 8.84
CA ALA A 202 9.34 -7.81 9.74
C ALA A 202 9.56 -8.25 11.20
N ILE A 203 10.37 -7.47 11.92
CA ILE A 203 10.65 -7.61 13.35
C ILE A 203 10.49 -6.23 14.01
N GLY A 204 9.73 -6.17 15.11
CA GLY A 204 9.43 -4.94 15.84
C GLY A 204 8.18 -4.22 15.33
N THR A 205 7.74 -3.21 16.08
CA THR A 205 6.53 -2.43 15.81
C THR A 205 6.85 -0.96 15.60
N GLY A 206 5.84 -0.17 15.21
CA GLY A 206 5.99 1.27 14.98
C GLY A 206 6.77 1.60 13.71
N GLU A 207 7.03 2.88 13.49
CA GLU A 207 7.64 3.40 12.26
C GLU A 207 9.09 2.90 11.99
N LYS A 208 9.75 2.33 13.00
CA LYS A 208 11.16 1.87 12.94
C LYS A 208 11.31 0.36 12.98
N PHE A 209 10.25 -0.39 12.67
CA PHE A 209 10.35 -1.85 12.59
C PHE A 209 11.47 -2.26 11.61
N LYS A 210 12.17 -3.35 11.90
CA LYS A 210 13.22 -3.92 11.03
C LYS A 210 12.55 -4.78 9.96
N GLY A 211 12.89 -4.57 8.69
CA GLY A 211 12.36 -5.34 7.56
C GLY A 211 12.59 -4.61 6.25
N ASP A 212 12.80 -5.35 5.16
CA ASP A 212 13.06 -4.78 3.85
C ASP A 212 11.76 -4.58 3.07
N VAL A 213 11.31 -3.32 2.95
CA VAL A 213 10.11 -2.97 2.19
C VAL A 213 10.35 -2.89 0.67
N SER A 214 11.59 -3.07 0.20
CA SER A 214 11.89 -3.15 -1.24
C SER A 214 11.24 -4.37 -1.91
N ILE A 215 10.78 -5.36 -1.14
CA ILE A 215 9.91 -6.45 -1.61
C ILE A 215 8.61 -5.95 -2.27
N PHE A 216 8.27 -4.67 -2.05
CA PHE A 216 7.14 -4.00 -2.67
C PHE A 216 7.47 -3.21 -3.95
N ALA A 217 8.73 -3.14 -4.38
CA ALA A 217 9.18 -2.25 -5.46
C ALA A 217 9.03 -2.81 -6.90
N ASP A 218 8.91 -4.13 -7.09
CA ASP A 218 8.79 -4.76 -8.41
C ASP A 218 7.37 -4.67 -9.00
N HIS A 219 7.16 -3.93 -10.09
CA HIS A 219 5.79 -3.77 -10.61
C HIS A 219 5.51 -4.73 -11.77
N HIS A 220 4.40 -5.48 -11.66
CA HIS A 220 3.88 -6.35 -12.72
C HIS A 220 2.48 -5.89 -13.18
N PRO A 221 2.15 -5.98 -14.48
CA PRO A 221 0.82 -5.63 -14.98
C PRO A 221 -0.24 -6.52 -14.37
N MET A 222 -1.39 -5.93 -14.01
CA MET A 222 -2.53 -6.66 -13.44
C MET A 222 -2.15 -7.46 -12.17
N GLU A 223 -1.14 -7.00 -11.43
CA GLU A 223 -0.72 -7.55 -10.15
C GLU A 223 -0.79 -6.47 -9.06
N VAL A 224 -1.34 -6.83 -7.91
CA VAL A 224 -1.36 -5.99 -6.71
C VAL A 224 -0.60 -6.68 -5.59
N LYS A 225 0.27 -5.94 -4.93
CA LYS A 225 0.92 -6.43 -3.71
C LYS A 225 0.04 -6.17 -2.51
N VAL A 226 -0.12 -7.17 -1.66
CA VAL A 226 -1.01 -7.10 -0.51
C VAL A 226 -0.25 -7.40 0.77
N THR A 227 -0.41 -6.54 1.77
CA THR A 227 0.01 -6.79 3.15
C THR A 227 -1.05 -6.26 4.11
N PHE A 228 -0.87 -6.49 5.41
CA PHE A 228 -1.89 -6.17 6.40
C PHE A 228 -1.30 -6.02 7.79
N GLY A 229 -2.02 -5.38 8.71
CA GLY A 229 -1.60 -5.31 10.11
C GLY A 229 -1.52 -6.71 10.74
N ASP A 230 -0.49 -6.98 11.53
CA ASP A 230 -0.15 -8.35 11.92
C ASP A 230 0.60 -8.41 13.25
N VAL A 231 0.64 -9.60 13.86
CA VAL A 231 1.47 -9.88 15.04
C VAL A 231 2.87 -10.31 14.58
N VAL A 232 3.88 -9.51 14.90
CA VAL A 232 5.28 -9.73 14.50
C VAL A 232 6.17 -10.00 15.70
N ALA A 233 7.31 -10.68 15.46
CA ALA A 233 8.30 -10.89 16.50
C ALA A 233 8.90 -9.55 16.97
N CYS A 234 9.26 -9.45 18.24
CA CYS A 234 9.99 -8.32 18.83
C CYS A 234 11.22 -8.83 19.57
N GLU A 235 12.27 -8.01 19.60
CA GLU A 235 13.50 -8.34 20.33
C GLU A 235 13.33 -8.16 21.85
N GLY A 236 14.16 -8.86 22.62
CA GLY A 236 14.19 -8.76 24.09
C GLY A 236 12.98 -9.40 24.76
N SER A 237 12.65 -8.92 25.95
CA SER A 237 11.57 -9.47 26.79
C SER A 237 10.17 -9.27 26.23
N ARG A 238 10.00 -8.40 25.20
CA ARG A 238 8.70 -8.15 24.58
C ARG A 238 8.22 -9.35 23.75
N GLU A 239 9.14 -10.08 23.12
CA GLU A 239 8.95 -11.24 22.22
C GLU A 239 8.08 -11.03 20.96
N PHE A 240 6.98 -10.26 21.04
CA PHE A 240 6.09 -9.98 19.92
C PHE A 240 5.33 -8.65 20.12
N GLY A 241 4.67 -8.19 19.07
CA GLY A 241 3.80 -7.01 19.14
C GLY A 241 2.95 -6.84 17.89
N ILE A 242 2.04 -5.87 17.93
CA ILE A 242 1.18 -5.53 16.79
C ILE A 242 1.89 -4.52 15.89
N LEU A 243 2.25 -4.94 14.68
CA LEU A 243 2.67 -4.03 13.64
C LEU A 243 1.44 -3.52 12.89
N SER A 244 1.15 -2.24 13.05
CA SER A 244 -0.05 -1.64 12.50
C SER A 244 0.05 -1.48 10.97
N GLY A 245 -1.09 -1.53 10.29
CA GLY A 245 -1.14 -1.15 8.88
C GLY A 245 -0.78 0.32 8.63
N ASP A 246 -0.82 1.19 9.64
CA ASP A 246 -0.46 2.62 9.51
C ASP A 246 1.07 2.77 9.44
N ASP A 247 1.81 2.02 10.27
CA ASP A 247 3.27 1.98 10.22
C ASP A 247 3.76 1.34 8.91
N LEU A 248 3.07 0.29 8.42
CA LEU A 248 3.37 -0.35 7.14
C LEU A 248 3.25 0.64 5.98
N VAL A 249 2.12 1.36 5.84
CA VAL A 249 1.97 2.30 4.72
C VAL A 249 2.93 3.47 4.79
N TYR A 250 3.33 3.90 5.99
CA TYR A 250 4.37 4.92 6.14
C TYR A 250 5.70 4.45 5.54
N ARG A 251 6.25 3.32 6.02
CA ARG A 251 7.53 2.82 5.51
C ARG A 251 7.46 2.47 4.04
N ILE A 252 6.38 1.83 3.59
CA ILE A 252 6.16 1.51 2.17
C ILE A 252 6.14 2.79 1.33
N ALA A 253 5.37 3.81 1.73
CA ALA A 253 5.26 5.03 0.93
C ALA A 253 6.59 5.79 0.82
N VAL A 254 7.36 5.86 1.90
CA VAL A 254 8.60 6.66 1.94
C VAL A 254 9.79 5.93 1.31
N GLU A 255 9.86 4.61 1.45
CA GLU A 255 11.06 3.85 1.06
C GLU A 255 10.92 3.15 -0.29
N VAL A 256 9.69 2.86 -0.77
CA VAL A 256 9.48 2.27 -2.10
C VAL A 256 9.59 3.36 -3.17
N PRO A 257 10.39 3.17 -4.23
CA PRO A 257 10.56 4.19 -5.25
C PRO A 257 9.27 4.45 -6.04
N ASN A 258 9.11 5.70 -6.51
CA ASN A 258 8.00 6.15 -7.36
C ASN A 258 6.60 6.07 -6.74
N VAL A 259 6.49 5.96 -5.41
CA VAL A 259 5.21 6.19 -4.73
C VAL A 259 4.85 7.67 -4.85
N SER A 260 3.78 7.94 -5.59
CA SER A 260 3.26 9.29 -5.80
C SER A 260 2.21 9.67 -4.76
N ARG A 261 1.56 8.67 -4.15
CA ARG A 261 0.39 8.91 -3.29
C ARG A 261 0.16 7.81 -2.25
N LEU A 262 -0.29 8.23 -1.08
CA LEU A 262 -0.89 7.40 -0.05
C LEU A 262 -2.37 7.77 0.14
N VAL A 263 -3.26 6.78 0.02
CA VAL A 263 -4.70 6.95 0.25
C VAL A 263 -5.17 6.10 1.42
N PHE A 264 -5.73 6.73 2.45
CA PHE A 264 -6.43 6.07 3.53
C PHE A 264 -7.93 6.00 3.23
N ALA A 265 -8.45 4.80 2.96
CA ALA A 265 -9.87 4.54 2.78
C ALA A 265 -10.53 4.24 4.13
N LEU A 266 -11.39 5.15 4.59
CA LEU A 266 -12.01 5.16 5.90
C LEU A 266 -13.43 4.56 5.88
N GLY A 267 -13.84 3.94 6.98
CA GLY A 267 -15.21 3.46 7.18
C GLY A 267 -16.03 4.44 8.02
N GLY A 268 -17.22 4.82 7.56
CA GLY A 268 -18.19 5.59 8.33
C GLY A 268 -17.96 7.12 8.37
N VAL A 269 -16.82 7.62 7.90
CA VAL A 269 -16.48 9.05 7.90
C VAL A 269 -15.95 9.52 6.54
N ASP A 270 -16.11 10.82 6.25
CA ASP A 270 -15.65 11.45 5.01
C ASP A 270 -14.15 11.68 4.93
N GLY A 271 -13.49 11.82 6.08
CA GLY A 271 -12.08 12.16 6.22
C GLY A 271 -11.74 12.37 7.70
N LEU A 272 -10.77 13.22 7.97
CA LEU A 272 -10.46 13.69 9.31
C LEU A 272 -11.51 14.70 9.78
N LEU A 273 -12.07 14.47 10.96
CA LEU A 273 -13.11 15.33 11.52
C LEU A 273 -12.54 16.16 12.67
N ARG A 274 -13.05 17.38 12.86
CA ARG A 274 -12.68 18.25 14.00
C ARG A 274 -13.12 17.65 15.33
N SER A 275 -14.25 16.96 15.32
CA SER A 275 -14.85 16.28 16.48
C SER A 275 -15.24 14.85 16.09
N PRO A 276 -15.31 13.90 17.04
CA PRO A 276 -15.80 12.56 16.78
C PRO A 276 -17.18 12.58 16.10
N PRO A 277 -17.45 11.68 15.15
CA PRO A 277 -18.73 11.65 14.45
C PRO A 277 -19.86 11.26 15.40
N ILE A 278 -20.99 11.97 15.33
CA ILE A 278 -22.23 11.64 16.01
C ILE A 278 -23.23 11.13 14.97
N GLU A 279 -23.89 10.02 15.25
CA GLU A 279 -24.85 9.42 14.32
C GLU A 279 -26.03 10.36 14.06
N GLY A 280 -26.34 10.58 12.78
CA GLY A 280 -27.42 11.49 12.35
C GLY A 280 -27.03 12.97 12.26
N GLU A 281 -25.83 13.36 12.68
CA GLU A 281 -25.35 14.74 12.60
C GLU A 281 -24.42 14.98 11.39
N PRO A 282 -24.37 16.21 10.85
CA PRO A 282 -23.38 16.58 9.84
C PRO A 282 -21.95 16.38 10.35
N GLN A 283 -21.08 15.83 9.52
CA GLN A 283 -19.68 15.64 9.86
C GLN A 283 -18.90 16.96 9.69
N ASP A 284 -18.22 17.40 10.74
CA ASP A 284 -17.32 18.56 10.73
C ASP A 284 -15.96 18.18 10.10
N LEU A 285 -15.97 18.03 8.77
CA LEU A 285 -14.84 17.57 7.96
C LEU A 285 -13.76 18.66 7.82
N LEU A 286 -12.51 18.28 8.08
CA LEU A 286 -11.34 19.07 7.75
C LEU A 286 -10.92 18.74 6.31
N PHE A 287 -11.06 19.68 5.37
CA PHE A 287 -10.65 19.45 3.97
C PHE A 287 -9.13 19.41 3.79
N GLU A 288 -8.41 20.18 4.60
CA GLU A 288 -6.96 20.21 4.68
C GLU A 288 -6.56 20.10 6.15
N TRP A 289 -5.45 19.41 6.44
CA TRP A 289 -4.93 19.30 7.80
C TRP A 289 -3.40 19.20 7.80
N ARG A 290 -2.76 19.96 8.69
CA ARG A 290 -1.34 19.82 9.06
C ARG A 290 -1.24 19.28 10.47
N GLU A 291 -0.15 18.59 10.78
CA GLU A 291 0.10 18.15 12.14
C GLU A 291 0.25 19.33 13.10
N SER A 292 0.82 20.46 12.64
CA SER A 292 0.90 21.71 13.40
C SER A 292 -0.46 22.30 13.82
N ASP A 293 -1.53 21.98 13.09
CA ASP A 293 -2.88 22.46 13.43
C ASP A 293 -3.45 21.74 14.67
N GLY A 294 -2.87 20.58 15.01
CA GLY A 294 -3.30 19.74 16.11
C GLY A 294 -4.71 19.17 15.92
N PHE A 295 -5.25 18.63 17.01
CA PHE A 295 -6.66 18.28 17.14
C PHE A 295 -7.29 19.20 18.20
N SER A 296 -8.53 19.65 18.00
CA SER A 296 -9.23 20.49 18.99
C SER A 296 -10.27 19.66 19.75
N GLY A 297 -10.25 19.64 21.10
CA GLY A 297 -11.34 19.09 21.94
C GLY A 297 -10.89 18.44 23.26
N GLU A 298 -11.67 18.61 24.34
CA GLU A 298 -11.42 18.07 25.70
C GLU A 298 -11.71 16.57 25.84
N HIS A 299 -11.10 15.70 25.04
CA HIS A 299 -11.15 14.25 25.28
C HIS A 299 -9.88 13.56 24.79
N PHE A 300 -8.73 14.19 25.07
CA PHE A 300 -7.42 13.73 24.61
C PHE A 300 -6.95 12.40 25.20
N GLU A 301 -7.43 12.01 26.39
CA GLU A 301 -6.84 10.87 27.12
C GLU A 301 -7.67 9.58 27.06
N ASN A 302 -8.94 9.65 26.63
CA ASN A 302 -9.84 8.50 26.57
C ASN A 302 -10.42 8.23 25.17
N ILE A 303 -10.02 8.95 24.11
CA ILE A 303 -10.41 8.64 22.73
C ILE A 303 -9.33 7.75 22.08
N ASP A 304 -9.11 6.58 22.67
CA ASP A 304 -8.64 5.41 21.92
C ASP A 304 -9.77 4.38 21.71
N VAL A 305 -11.02 4.83 21.81
CA VAL A 305 -12.23 4.03 21.60
C VAL A 305 -12.83 4.15 20.20
N THR A 306 -12.23 4.95 19.30
CA THR A 306 -12.58 4.93 17.86
C THR A 306 -11.53 4.21 16.98
N GLY A 307 -10.44 3.70 17.57
CA GLY A 307 -9.46 2.84 16.92
C GLY A 307 -8.51 3.58 15.96
N GLY A 308 -7.59 4.37 16.52
CA GLY A 308 -6.35 4.76 15.82
C GLY A 308 -6.48 5.80 14.71
N ILE A 309 -7.33 6.83 14.84
CA ILE A 309 -7.30 7.97 13.89
C ILE A 309 -6.02 8.81 14.03
N PHE A 310 -5.52 9.00 15.26
CA PHE A 310 -4.30 9.76 15.54
C PHE A 310 -3.08 9.18 14.85
N LEU A 311 -2.76 7.91 15.09
CA LEU A 311 -1.61 7.24 14.46
C LEU A 311 -1.66 7.32 12.91
N LYS A 312 -2.87 7.24 12.35
CA LYS A 312 -3.08 7.34 10.90
C LYS A 312 -2.82 8.74 10.36
N ALA A 313 -3.28 9.77 11.06
CA ALA A 313 -3.03 11.16 10.71
C ALA A 313 -1.54 11.52 10.90
N GLU A 314 -0.92 11.07 11.98
CA GLU A 314 0.51 11.21 12.28
C GLU A 314 1.36 10.58 11.16
N ARG A 315 1.14 9.28 10.86
CA ARG A 315 1.85 8.59 9.76
C ARG A 315 1.56 9.24 8.42
N GLY A 316 0.34 9.71 8.18
CA GLY A 316 -0.01 10.50 7.00
C GLY A 316 0.81 11.79 6.90
N SER A 317 1.00 12.52 7.99
CA SER A 317 1.83 13.73 8.03
C SER A 317 3.31 13.41 7.77
N HIS A 318 3.83 12.33 8.36
CA HIS A 318 5.20 11.88 8.11
C HIS A 318 5.44 11.59 6.62
N VAL A 319 4.46 10.97 5.93
CA VAL A 319 4.52 10.75 4.47
C VAL A 319 4.41 12.07 3.70
N ALA A 320 3.49 12.96 4.08
CA ALA A 320 3.31 14.26 3.42
C ALA A 320 4.58 15.13 3.49
N ASN A 321 5.30 15.08 4.62
CA ASN A 321 6.58 15.76 4.82
C ASN A 321 7.69 15.26 3.88
N GLN A 322 7.54 14.09 3.25
CA GLN A 322 8.44 13.59 2.21
C GLN A 322 8.04 14.06 0.80
N GLY A 323 7.03 14.92 0.67
CA GLY A 323 6.53 15.44 -0.61
C GLY A 323 5.61 14.47 -1.36
N ILE A 324 5.11 13.44 -0.70
CA ILE A 324 4.16 12.47 -1.26
C ILE A 324 2.74 12.94 -0.96
N GLU A 325 1.83 12.86 -1.94
CA GLU A 325 0.44 13.27 -1.74
C GLU A 325 -0.28 12.30 -0.80
N VAL A 326 -0.98 12.81 0.22
CA VAL A 326 -1.70 11.99 1.19
C VAL A 326 -3.15 12.43 1.28
N LYS A 327 -4.07 11.47 1.08
CA LYS A 327 -5.53 11.69 1.15
C LYS A 327 -6.17 10.73 2.15
N MET A 328 -7.07 11.25 2.98
CA MET A 328 -7.95 10.47 3.85
C MET A 328 -9.39 10.65 3.37
N VAL A 329 -10.01 9.57 2.89
CA VAL A 329 -11.30 9.64 2.21
C VAL A 329 -12.25 8.55 2.68
N ARG A 330 -13.56 8.77 2.52
CA ARG A 330 -14.54 7.70 2.68
C ARG A 330 -14.27 6.58 1.67
N GLY A 331 -14.24 5.33 2.15
CA GLY A 331 -14.08 4.13 1.33
C GLY A 331 -15.33 3.76 0.55
N VAL A 332 -15.75 4.60 -0.39
CA VAL A 332 -16.80 4.32 -1.38
C VAL A 332 -16.22 4.43 -2.78
N ALA A 333 -16.80 3.70 -3.74
CA ALA A 333 -16.17 3.49 -5.06
C ALA A 333 -15.73 4.80 -5.75
N ALA A 334 -16.65 5.76 -5.89
CA ALA A 334 -16.37 7.03 -6.57
C ALA A 334 -15.26 7.84 -5.88
N THR A 335 -15.32 7.99 -4.55
CA THR A 335 -14.33 8.77 -3.80
C THR A 335 -12.97 8.09 -3.78
N LEU A 336 -12.93 6.76 -3.62
CA LEU A 336 -11.68 6.02 -3.64
C LEU A 336 -11.00 6.10 -5.02
N TYR A 337 -11.77 5.96 -6.10
CA TYR A 337 -11.25 6.07 -7.47
C TYR A 337 -10.58 7.42 -7.70
N SER A 338 -11.30 8.53 -7.44
CA SER A 338 -10.74 9.88 -7.61
C SER A 338 -9.54 10.13 -6.70
N ALA A 339 -9.58 9.67 -5.45
CA ALA A 339 -8.45 9.79 -4.53
C ALA A 339 -7.21 9.05 -5.03
N MET A 340 -7.34 7.80 -5.47
CA MET A 340 -6.23 6.99 -5.99
C MET A 340 -5.64 7.57 -7.27
N LYS A 341 -6.46 8.19 -8.12
CA LYS A 341 -6.03 8.83 -9.36
C LYS A 341 -5.38 10.20 -9.15
N GLY A 342 -5.57 10.83 -7.99
CA GLY A 342 -5.08 12.17 -7.68
C GLY A 342 -6.03 13.29 -8.07
N GLU A 343 -7.29 12.96 -8.34
CA GLU A 343 -8.33 13.94 -8.62
C GLU A 343 -8.89 14.53 -7.32
N ASP A 344 -9.54 15.68 -7.44
CA ASP A 344 -10.27 16.31 -6.34
C ASP A 344 -11.47 15.45 -5.96
N CYS A 345 -11.60 15.18 -4.67
CA CYS A 345 -12.69 14.42 -4.11
C CYS A 345 -12.96 14.85 -2.67
N ARG A 346 -14.16 14.55 -2.17
CA ARG A 346 -14.52 14.84 -0.79
C ARG A 346 -13.69 13.99 0.17
N GLY A 347 -12.93 14.66 1.04
CA GLY A 347 -12.13 14.07 2.10
C GLY A 347 -11.13 15.08 2.64
N THR A 348 -10.09 14.58 3.31
CA THR A 348 -9.01 15.40 3.87
C THR A 348 -7.73 15.20 3.08
N VAL A 349 -7.10 16.29 2.64
CA VAL A 349 -5.73 16.29 2.17
C VAL A 349 -4.80 16.58 3.35
N ILE A 350 -3.82 15.70 3.59
CA ILE A 350 -2.81 15.92 4.61
C ILE A 350 -1.66 16.71 4.00
N LEU A 351 -1.37 17.86 4.57
CA LEU A 351 -0.34 18.78 4.09
C LEU A 351 0.96 18.58 4.88
N PRO A 352 2.13 18.79 4.27
CA PRO A 352 3.39 18.85 5.01
C PRO A 352 3.35 20.00 6.02
N ASN A 353 4.16 19.94 7.08
CA ASN A 353 4.31 21.04 8.03
C ASN A 353 5.03 22.24 7.39
#